data_AF-A0A8X6FS09-F1
#
_entry.id   AF-A0A8X6FS09-F1
#
_cell.length_a   1.000
_cell.length_b   1.000
_cell.length_c   1.000
_cell.angle_alpha   90.00
_cell.angle_beta   90.00
_cell.angle_gamma   90.00
#
_symmetry.space_group_name_H-M   'P 1'
#
loop_
_entity.id
_entity.type
_entity.pdbx_description
1 polymer ?
#
loop_
_entity_poly.entity_id
_entity_poly.type
_entity_poly.pdbx_seq_one_letter_code
_entity_poly.pdbx_strand_id
1 'polypeptide(L)'
;MDNPQDLDIIATQRLIEQYPVIVSRHFMYHFNALMKFMLNNNQVLNNRIKDYWWRIEFQNRESPHVHMVVWVEGHASFDTEEGLQQLNKVCSFKLPPETSELHDLIKKNQLHKHTHTCYKNSSESPTCRFGFPRKECAETRLVSHSSDEFIRNGGRICILKRGPEDGWVNNYNPTLIKV
;
A
#
# COMPACT_ATOMS: atom_id res chain seq x y z
N MET A 1 -14.09 -30.73 -5.79
CA MET A 1 -14.09 -29.25 -5.69
C MET A 1 -12.97 -28.79 -6.60
N ASP A 2 -13.27 -27.89 -7.53
CA ASP A 2 -12.23 -27.29 -8.37
C ASP A 2 -11.21 -26.57 -7.48
N ASN A 3 -9.93 -26.62 -7.86
CA ASN A 3 -8.88 -25.92 -7.15
C ASN A 3 -9.18 -24.41 -7.22
N PRO A 4 -9.23 -23.68 -6.09
CA PRO A 4 -9.53 -22.25 -6.08
C PRO A 4 -8.57 -21.41 -6.95
N GLN A 5 -7.35 -21.91 -7.20
CA GLN A 5 -6.37 -21.24 -8.06
C GLN A 5 -6.70 -21.32 -9.56
N ASP A 6 -7.60 -22.22 -9.95
CA ASP A 6 -8.00 -22.44 -11.35
C ASP A 6 -9.28 -21.66 -11.71
N LEU A 7 -9.87 -20.93 -10.75
CA LEU A 7 -11.07 -20.13 -10.98
C LEU A 7 -10.73 -18.86 -11.77
N ASP A 8 -11.50 -18.63 -12.84
CA ASP A 8 -11.45 -17.33 -13.53
C ASP A 8 -12.12 -16.22 -12.71
N ILE A 9 -11.97 -14.99 -13.17
CA ILE A 9 -12.48 -13.80 -12.46
C ILE A 9 -14.01 -13.77 -12.38
N ILE A 10 -14.72 -14.33 -13.37
CA ILE A 10 -16.19 -14.34 -13.42
C ILE A 10 -16.73 -15.37 -12.44
N ALA A 11 -16.15 -16.57 -12.41
CA ALA A 11 -16.47 -17.62 -11.45
C ALA A 11 -16.19 -17.16 -10.02
N THR A 12 -15.04 -16.52 -9.80
CA THR A 12 -14.68 -15.92 -8.51
C THR A 12 -15.71 -14.88 -8.07
N GLN A 13 -16.08 -13.96 -8.96
CA GLN A 13 -17.07 -12.94 -8.67
C GLN A 13 -18.43 -13.54 -8.32
N ARG A 14 -18.90 -14.55 -9.07
CA ARG A 14 -20.18 -15.24 -8.79
C ARG A 14 -20.19 -15.87 -7.39
N LEU A 15 -19.09 -16.48 -6.95
CA LEU A 15 -18.98 -17.05 -5.61
C LEU A 15 -19.02 -15.97 -4.53
N ILE A 16 -18.37 -14.84 -4.75
CA ILE A 16 -18.41 -13.71 -3.82
C ILE A 16 -19.84 -13.19 -3.66
N GLU A 17 -20.56 -13.03 -4.78
CA GLU A 17 -21.96 -12.59 -4.80
C GLU A 17 -22.92 -13.61 -4.19
N GLN A 18 -22.64 -14.90 -4.34
CA GLN A 18 -23.45 -15.98 -3.77
C GLN A 18 -23.26 -16.13 -2.25
N TYR A 19 -22.07 -15.84 -1.73
CA TYR A 19 -21.72 -16.05 -0.32
C TYR A 19 -21.22 -14.77 0.39
N PRO A 20 -21.95 -13.65 0.34
CA PRO A 20 -21.47 -12.35 0.81
C PRO A 20 -21.16 -12.32 2.32
N VAL A 21 -21.96 -13.06 3.11
CA VAL A 21 -21.74 -13.20 4.56
C VAL A 21 -20.45 -13.97 4.87
N ILE A 22 -20.16 -15.02 4.12
CA ILE A 22 -18.96 -15.84 4.32
C ILE A 22 -17.72 -15.02 3.95
N VAL A 23 -17.74 -14.35 2.80
CA VAL A 23 -16.63 -13.50 2.35
C VAL A 23 -16.35 -12.37 3.35
N SER A 24 -17.41 -11.71 3.85
CA SER A 24 -17.28 -10.64 4.83
C SER A 24 -16.72 -11.15 6.17
N ARG A 25 -17.18 -12.31 6.66
CA ARG A 25 -16.62 -12.94 7.88
C ARG A 25 -15.16 -13.33 7.70
N HIS A 26 -14.81 -13.91 6.56
CA HIS A 26 -13.44 -14.28 6.22
C HIS A 26 -12.54 -13.04 6.18
N PHE A 27 -12.97 -11.98 5.50
CA PHE A 27 -12.26 -10.70 5.48
C PHE A 27 -12.01 -10.15 6.89
N MET A 28 -13.06 -10.11 7.72
CA MET A 28 -12.94 -9.63 9.10
C MET A 28 -12.02 -10.51 9.96
N TYR A 29 -12.00 -11.82 9.74
CA TYR A 29 -11.08 -12.72 10.43
C TYR A 29 -9.62 -12.36 10.12
N HIS A 30 -9.27 -12.18 8.85
CA HIS A 30 -7.94 -11.76 8.42
C HIS A 30 -7.58 -10.38 8.94
N PHE A 31 -8.49 -9.42 8.85
CA PHE A 31 -8.27 -8.07 9.36
C PHE A 31 -8.02 -8.07 10.88
N ASN A 32 -8.81 -8.82 11.66
CA ASN A 32 -8.61 -8.94 13.10
C ASN A 32 -7.28 -9.64 13.45
N ALA A 33 -6.88 -10.63 12.67
CA ALA A 33 -5.58 -11.29 12.82
C ALA A 33 -4.42 -10.32 12.52
N LEU A 34 -4.52 -9.54 11.44
CA LEU A 34 -3.56 -8.47 11.11
C LEU A 34 -3.47 -7.44 12.24
N MET A 35 -4.60 -6.94 12.74
CA MET A 35 -4.61 -5.98 13.85
C MET A 35 -3.98 -6.57 15.11
N LYS A 36 -4.32 -7.82 15.45
CA LYS A 36 -3.70 -8.52 16.58
C LYS A 36 -2.19 -8.65 16.38
N PHE A 37 -1.72 -8.99 15.19
CA PHE A 37 -0.30 -9.05 14.87
C PHE A 37 0.38 -7.68 15.07
N MET A 38 -0.19 -6.62 14.51
CA MET A 38 0.36 -5.26 14.63
C MET A 38 0.39 -4.75 16.07
N LEU A 39 -0.68 -4.98 16.85
CA LEU A 39 -0.78 -4.53 18.23
C LEU A 39 0.17 -5.28 19.18
N ASN A 40 0.57 -6.50 18.84
CA ASN A 40 1.48 -7.31 19.63
C ASN A 40 2.94 -7.28 19.12
N ASN A 41 3.23 -6.51 18.06
CA ASN A 41 4.56 -6.45 17.47
C ASN A 41 5.01 -5.02 17.19
N ASN A 42 5.76 -4.45 18.14
CA ASN A 42 6.28 -3.08 18.06
C ASN A 42 7.28 -2.87 16.92
N GLN A 43 7.86 -3.93 16.34
CA GLN A 43 8.82 -3.82 15.25
C GLN A 43 8.15 -3.51 13.90
N VAL A 44 6.84 -3.74 13.77
CA VAL A 44 6.12 -3.50 12.51
C VAL A 44 6.18 -2.02 12.10
N LEU A 45 5.95 -1.11 13.05
CA LEU A 45 5.96 0.33 12.84
C LEU A 45 7.07 1.03 13.64
N ASN A 46 8.11 0.29 14.05
CA ASN A 46 9.22 0.73 14.91
C ASN A 46 8.86 1.25 16.30
N ASN A 47 7.60 1.22 16.70
CA ASN A 47 7.20 1.38 18.09
C ASN A 47 5.79 0.79 18.32
N ARG A 48 5.33 0.87 19.56
CA ARG A 48 3.98 0.49 19.96
C ARG A 48 2.94 1.37 19.25
N ILE A 49 1.82 0.75 18.86
CA ILE A 49 0.62 1.46 18.43
C ILE A 49 -0.07 2.06 19.66
N LYS A 50 -0.15 3.38 19.72
CA LYS A 50 -0.83 4.14 20.76
C LYS A 50 -2.35 4.13 20.55
N ASP A 51 -2.77 4.33 19.31
CA ASP A 51 -4.18 4.38 18.93
C ASP A 51 -4.32 4.01 17.44
N TYR A 52 -5.52 3.67 17.00
CA TYR A 52 -5.83 3.38 15.61
C TYR A 52 -7.31 3.60 15.30
N TRP A 53 -7.59 3.98 14.06
CA TRP A 53 -8.95 4.11 13.54
C TRP A 53 -9.03 3.49 12.17
N TRP A 54 -10.13 2.80 11.86
CA TRP A 54 -10.32 2.20 10.56
C TRP A 54 -11.80 2.21 10.14
N ARG A 55 -12.00 2.10 8.83
CA ARG A 55 -13.31 1.83 8.21
C ARG A 55 -13.16 0.84 7.07
N ILE A 56 -14.27 0.19 6.73
CA ILE A 56 -14.38 -0.61 5.52
C ILE A 56 -15.07 0.22 4.45
N GLU A 57 -14.51 0.20 3.25
CA GLU A 57 -15.09 0.77 2.04
C GLU A 57 -15.42 -0.38 1.08
N PHE A 58 -16.69 -0.46 0.68
CA PHE A 58 -17.13 -1.38 -0.36
C PHE A 58 -17.04 -0.66 -1.70
N GLN A 59 -16.06 -1.04 -2.50
CA GLN A 59 -15.95 -0.57 -3.87
C GLN A 59 -16.75 -1.49 -4.78
N ASN A 60 -17.33 -0.92 -5.84
CA ASN A 60 -18.33 -1.59 -6.70
C ASN A 60 -17.76 -2.73 -7.56
N ARG A 61 -16.56 -3.26 -7.27
CA ARG A 61 -15.81 -4.16 -8.15
C ARG A 61 -14.93 -5.22 -7.47
N GLU A 62 -14.91 -5.40 -6.15
CA GLU A 62 -13.94 -6.33 -5.53
C GLU A 62 -14.25 -6.64 -4.05
N SER A 63 -13.36 -7.38 -3.41
CA SER A 63 -13.34 -7.60 -1.96
C SER A 63 -13.38 -6.29 -1.16
N PRO A 64 -13.85 -6.31 0.10
CA PRO A 64 -13.85 -5.13 0.96
C PRO A 64 -12.44 -4.51 1.10
N HIS A 65 -12.36 -3.19 1.18
CA HIS A 65 -11.10 -2.48 1.41
C HIS A 65 -11.10 -1.84 2.80
N VAL A 66 -9.97 -1.91 3.50
CA VAL A 66 -9.81 -1.21 4.78
C VAL A 66 -9.01 0.08 4.55
N HIS A 67 -9.57 1.19 5.02
CA HIS A 67 -8.83 2.42 5.24
C HIS A 67 -8.52 2.53 6.72
N MET A 68 -7.26 2.72 7.07
CA MET A 68 -6.81 2.74 8.46
C MET A 68 -5.80 3.87 8.71
N VAL A 69 -5.92 4.49 9.87
CA VAL A 69 -4.98 5.44 10.45
C VAL A 69 -4.43 4.82 11.74
N VAL A 70 -3.12 4.90 11.93
CA VAL A 70 -2.44 4.34 13.11
C VAL A 70 -1.55 5.41 13.72
N TRP A 71 -1.67 5.62 15.03
CA TRP A 71 -0.80 6.51 15.79
C TRP A 71 0.26 5.69 16.51
N VAL A 72 1.52 5.97 16.21
CA VAL A 72 2.68 5.28 16.78
C VAL A 72 3.22 6.09 17.95
N GLU A 73 3.46 5.43 19.08
CA GLU A 73 4.00 6.06 20.27
C GLU A 73 5.42 6.59 20.01
N GLY A 74 5.71 7.82 20.45
CA GLY A 74 7.06 8.38 20.42
C GLY A 74 7.70 8.54 19.02
N HIS A 75 6.92 8.50 17.93
CA HIS A 75 7.47 8.83 16.61
C HIS A 75 7.85 10.31 16.57
N ALA A 76 9.06 10.61 16.12
CA ALA A 76 9.55 11.98 15.99
C ALA A 76 8.76 12.74 14.91
N SER A 77 8.76 14.08 14.94
CA SER A 77 8.08 14.86 13.90
C SER A 77 8.64 14.53 12.52
N PHE A 78 7.78 14.39 11.51
CA PHE A 78 8.20 14.12 10.13
C PHE A 78 9.04 15.26 9.52
N ASP A 79 9.05 16.45 10.13
CA ASP A 79 9.90 17.58 9.73
C ASP A 79 11.33 17.47 10.30
N THR A 80 11.63 16.44 11.08
CA THR A 80 12.96 16.19 11.67
C THR A 80 13.66 15.05 10.94
N GLU A 81 15.00 15.08 10.93
CA GLU A 81 15.80 13.99 10.36
C GLU A 81 15.48 12.64 11.03
N GLU A 82 15.30 12.62 12.35
CA GLU A 82 14.92 11.42 13.09
C GLU A 82 13.58 10.85 12.62
N GLY A 83 12.56 11.68 12.45
CA GLY A 83 11.24 11.24 11.97
C GLY A 83 11.29 10.67 10.56
N LEU A 84 12.09 11.27 9.67
CA LEU A 84 12.32 10.75 8.32
C LEU A 84 13.09 9.42 8.33
N GLN A 85 14.09 9.28 9.22
CA GLN A 85 14.82 8.02 9.40
C GLN A 85 13.90 6.91 9.95
N GLN A 86 13.01 7.23 10.90
CA GLN A 86 12.00 6.30 11.42
C GLN A 86 11.03 5.87 10.32
N LEU A 87 10.53 6.80 9.50
CA LEU A 87 9.67 6.51 8.34
C LEU A 87 10.36 5.58 7.33
N ASN A 88 11.61 5.86 6.97
CA ASN A 88 12.38 5.07 6.00
C ASN A 88 12.64 3.63 6.44
N LYS A 89 12.57 3.34 7.75
CA LYS A 89 12.65 1.97 8.28
C LYS A 89 11.33 1.20 8.16
N VAL A 90 10.19 1.90 8.17
CA VAL A 90 8.84 1.30 8.11
C VAL A 90 8.35 1.14 6.67
N CYS A 91 8.74 2.03 5.78
CA CYS A 91 8.23 2.11 4.42
C CYS A 91 9.36 1.86 3.40
N SER A 92 9.23 0.77 2.66
CA SER A 92 10.09 0.44 1.53
C SER A 92 9.37 0.70 0.20
N PHE A 93 10.18 0.83 -0.84
CA PHE A 93 9.78 1.09 -2.22
C PHE A 93 10.72 0.38 -3.20
N LYS A 94 11.56 -0.53 -2.70
CA LYS A 94 12.58 -1.19 -3.51
C LYS A 94 12.09 -2.55 -3.99
N LEU A 95 12.53 -2.94 -5.19
CA LEU A 95 12.50 -4.35 -5.57
C LEU A 95 13.77 -5.00 -5.01
N PRO A 96 13.69 -5.88 -4.00
CA PRO A 96 14.87 -6.55 -3.48
C PRO A 96 15.46 -7.51 -4.54
N PRO A 97 16.73 -7.93 -4.40
CA PRO A 97 17.35 -8.89 -5.34
C PRO A 97 16.60 -10.23 -5.34
N GLU A 98 16.73 -11.01 -6.42
CA GLU A 98 16.06 -12.31 -6.58
C GLU A 98 16.38 -13.32 -5.47
N THR A 99 17.52 -13.15 -4.79
CA THR A 99 17.91 -13.98 -3.64
C THR A 99 17.12 -13.68 -2.36
N SER A 100 16.33 -12.60 -2.33
CA SER A 100 15.53 -12.22 -1.18
C SER A 100 14.22 -13.00 -1.14
N GLU A 101 13.85 -13.49 0.04
CA GLU A 101 12.54 -14.11 0.31
C GLU A 101 11.34 -13.19 -0.04
N LEU A 102 11.57 -11.88 -0.12
CA LEU A 102 10.54 -10.91 -0.45
C LEU A 102 10.38 -10.68 -1.95
N HIS A 103 11.35 -11.10 -2.79
CA HIS A 103 11.38 -10.72 -4.22
C HIS A 103 10.08 -11.04 -4.93
N ASP A 104 9.62 -12.29 -4.85
CA ASP A 104 8.41 -12.73 -5.54
C ASP A 104 7.14 -12.06 -5.00
N LEU A 105 7.07 -11.84 -3.68
CA LEU A 105 5.95 -11.12 -3.06
C LEU A 105 5.88 -9.67 -3.54
N ILE A 106 7.00 -8.96 -3.59
CA ILE A 106 7.04 -7.56 -4.08
C ILE A 106 6.75 -7.51 -5.58
N LYS A 107 7.40 -8.36 -6.37
CA LYS A 107 7.20 -8.43 -7.82
C LYS A 107 5.76 -8.74 -8.21
N LYS A 108 5.09 -9.60 -7.44
CA LYS A 108 3.69 -9.95 -7.66
C LYS A 108 2.72 -8.88 -7.19
N ASN A 109 2.90 -8.36 -5.97
CA ASN A 109 1.86 -7.60 -5.27
C ASN A 109 2.10 -6.08 -5.25
N GLN A 110 3.35 -5.62 -5.42
CA GLN A 110 3.71 -4.21 -5.28
C GLN A 110 4.27 -3.59 -6.55
N LEU A 111 4.56 -4.38 -7.59
CA LEU A 111 4.95 -3.83 -8.88
C LEU A 111 3.72 -3.31 -9.62
N HIS A 112 3.67 -2.01 -9.85
CA HIS A 112 2.60 -1.40 -10.62
C HIS A 112 2.62 -1.88 -12.06
N LYS A 113 1.47 -2.36 -12.53
CA LYS A 113 1.22 -2.70 -13.93
C LYS A 113 0.10 -1.81 -14.43
N HIS A 114 0.31 -1.20 -15.59
CA HIS A 114 -0.74 -0.42 -16.21
C HIS A 114 -1.93 -1.31 -16.58
N THR A 115 -3.11 -0.85 -16.18
CA THR A 115 -4.40 -1.44 -16.56
C THR A 115 -5.30 -0.33 -17.10
N HIS A 116 -6.46 -0.69 -17.64
CA HIS A 116 -7.43 0.30 -18.13
C HIS A 116 -7.79 1.36 -17.07
N THR A 117 -7.73 1.02 -15.77
CA THR A 117 -8.03 1.95 -14.68
C THR A 117 -6.99 3.06 -14.52
N CYS A 118 -5.78 2.89 -15.08
CA CYS A 118 -4.69 3.86 -15.02
C CYS A 118 -4.95 5.09 -15.89
N TYR A 119 -5.78 4.95 -16.93
CA TYR A 119 -6.04 5.98 -17.92
C TYR A 119 -7.49 6.42 -17.81
N LYS A 120 -7.74 7.45 -16.99
CA LYS A 120 -9.08 8.02 -16.85
C LYS A 120 -9.31 9.06 -17.95
N ASN A 121 -10.12 8.72 -18.96
CA ASN A 121 -10.72 9.62 -19.96
C ASN A 121 -9.79 10.59 -20.73
N SER A 122 -8.46 10.43 -20.76
CA SER A 122 -7.57 11.34 -21.50
C SER A 122 -7.10 10.73 -22.82
N SER A 123 -7.79 11.08 -23.91
CA SER A 123 -7.35 10.83 -25.29
C SER A 123 -6.10 11.62 -25.69
N GLU A 124 -5.70 12.64 -24.91
CA GLU A 124 -4.65 13.59 -25.30
C GLU A 124 -3.30 13.40 -24.57
N SER A 125 -3.23 12.57 -23.53
CA SER A 125 -1.96 12.00 -23.05
C SER A 125 -2.23 10.81 -22.12
N PRO A 126 -1.65 9.62 -22.36
CA PRO A 126 -1.82 8.46 -21.50
C PRO A 126 -0.86 8.56 -20.31
N THR A 127 -1.00 9.59 -19.48
CA THR A 127 -0.27 9.65 -18.22
C THR A 127 -1.00 8.81 -17.18
N CYS A 128 -0.26 8.01 -16.40
CA CYS A 128 -0.86 7.18 -15.37
C CYS A 128 -1.49 8.08 -14.30
N ARG A 129 -2.80 7.94 -14.03
CA ARG A 129 -3.52 8.68 -12.96
C ARG A 129 -2.86 8.54 -11.59
N PHE A 130 -2.16 7.41 -11.39
CA PHE A 130 -1.50 7.11 -10.14
C PHE A 130 -0.09 7.71 -10.07
N GLY A 131 0.39 8.36 -11.14
CA GLY A 131 1.70 9.01 -11.21
C GLY A 131 2.86 8.02 -11.30
N PHE A 132 2.70 6.94 -12.09
CA PHE A 132 3.76 5.99 -12.44
C PHE A 132 4.35 6.29 -13.83
N PRO A 133 5.66 6.06 -14.03
CA PRO A 133 6.65 5.75 -12.99
C PRO A 133 6.83 6.92 -12.01
N ARG A 134 7.10 6.59 -10.74
CA ARG A 134 7.46 7.58 -9.72
C ARG A 134 8.78 8.22 -10.08
N LYS A 135 8.88 9.54 -9.91
CA LYS A 135 10.12 10.28 -10.14
C LYS A 135 11.19 9.87 -9.13
N GLU A 136 12.44 9.89 -9.57
CA GLU A 136 13.60 9.73 -8.71
C GLU A 136 13.63 10.82 -7.63
N CYS A 137 14.09 10.44 -6.45
CA CYS A 137 14.26 11.35 -5.34
C CYS A 137 15.45 10.88 -4.49
N ALA A 138 16.43 11.75 -4.28
CA ALA A 138 17.65 11.40 -3.55
C ALA A 138 17.39 11.08 -2.07
N GLU A 139 16.37 11.72 -1.49
CA GLU A 139 16.01 11.62 -0.08
C GLU A 139 14.50 11.76 0.15
N THR A 140 14.01 11.17 1.24
CA THR A 140 12.62 11.29 1.64
C THR A 140 12.36 12.68 2.21
N ARG A 141 11.32 13.36 1.75
CA ARG A 141 10.95 14.70 2.24
C ARG A 141 9.45 14.91 2.25
N LEU A 142 9.02 15.86 3.08
CA LEU A 142 7.65 16.35 3.07
C LEU A 142 7.46 17.46 2.04
N VAL A 143 6.24 17.57 1.56
CA VAL A 143 5.79 18.62 0.64
C VAL A 143 4.76 19.45 1.38
N SER A 144 4.99 20.76 1.45
CA SER A 144 4.02 21.67 2.07
C SER A 144 2.69 21.63 1.32
N HIS A 145 1.58 21.54 2.06
CA HIS A 145 0.21 21.56 1.53
C HIS A 145 -0.10 22.83 0.73
N SER A 146 0.60 23.94 1.01
CA SER A 146 0.44 25.21 0.30
C SER A 146 1.32 25.35 -0.94
N SER A 147 2.21 24.40 -1.22
CA SER A 147 3.15 24.50 -2.34
C SER A 147 2.52 24.06 -3.67
N ASP A 148 2.97 24.65 -4.77
CA ASP A 148 2.58 24.20 -6.11
C ASP A 148 2.96 22.73 -6.36
N GLU A 149 4.01 22.24 -5.70
CA GLU A 149 4.43 20.86 -5.80
C GLU A 149 3.36 19.88 -5.27
N PHE A 150 2.70 20.22 -4.16
CA PHE A 150 1.61 19.42 -3.60
C PHE A 150 0.44 19.29 -4.60
N ILE A 151 0.13 20.35 -5.34
CA ILE A 151 -0.91 20.31 -6.38
C ILE A 151 -0.44 19.44 -7.55
N ARG A 152 0.77 19.70 -8.07
CA ARG A 152 1.34 18.99 -9.23
C ARG A 152 1.56 17.50 -8.98
N ASN A 153 1.85 17.10 -7.74
CA ASN A 153 2.10 15.71 -7.38
C ASN A 153 0.83 14.94 -6.98
N GLY A 154 -0.36 15.55 -7.13
CA GLY A 154 -1.65 14.92 -6.84
C GLY A 154 -1.96 14.79 -5.35
N GLY A 155 -1.53 15.76 -4.54
CA GLY A 155 -1.82 15.83 -3.11
C GLY A 155 -0.95 14.91 -2.24
N ARG A 156 0.24 14.53 -2.71
CA ARG A 156 1.17 13.68 -1.95
C ARG A 156 1.98 14.53 -0.99
N ILE A 157 1.74 14.31 0.30
CA ILE A 157 2.39 15.04 1.41
C ILE A 157 3.83 14.54 1.62
N CYS A 158 4.12 13.29 1.29
CA CYS A 158 5.45 12.70 1.45
C CYS A 158 5.95 12.17 0.11
N ILE A 159 7.14 12.62 -0.29
CA ILE A 159 7.89 12.06 -1.41
C ILE A 159 8.99 11.19 -0.80
N LEU A 160 8.90 9.88 -1.02
CA LEU A 160 9.91 8.94 -0.58
C LEU A 160 11.13 9.01 -1.48
N LYS A 161 12.31 8.79 -0.90
CA LYS A 161 13.54 8.47 -1.63
C LYS A 161 13.25 7.37 -2.65
N ARG A 162 13.75 7.49 -3.88
CA ARG A 162 13.62 6.48 -4.94
C ARG A 162 14.82 6.56 -5.88
N GLY A 163 15.40 5.40 -6.18
CA GLY A 163 16.37 5.27 -7.26
C GLY A 163 15.71 5.15 -8.64
N PRO A 164 16.51 5.14 -9.72
CA PRO A 164 16.02 5.01 -11.09
C PRO A 164 15.15 3.77 -11.33
N GLU A 165 15.51 2.65 -10.71
CA GLU A 165 14.85 1.34 -10.88
C GLU A 165 13.59 1.17 -10.02
N ASP A 166 13.41 2.02 -9.00
CA ASP A 166 12.32 1.88 -8.01
C ASP A 166 11.01 2.53 -8.48
N GLY A 167 11.01 3.17 -9.66
CA GLY A 167 9.91 4.00 -10.14
C GLY A 167 8.56 3.27 -10.23
N TRP A 168 8.56 1.94 -10.38
CA TRP A 168 7.37 1.12 -10.58
C TRP A 168 6.88 0.42 -9.31
N VAL A 169 7.60 0.51 -8.21
CA VAL A 169 7.27 -0.23 -6.98
C VAL A 169 6.40 0.63 -6.07
N ASN A 170 5.24 0.12 -5.69
CA ASN A 170 4.39 0.71 -4.66
C ASN A 170 5.10 0.74 -3.31
N ASN A 171 4.63 1.62 -2.43
CA ASN A 171 5.11 1.67 -1.05
C ASN A 171 4.61 0.45 -0.29
N TYR A 172 5.46 -0.21 0.48
CA TYR A 172 5.08 -1.36 1.31
C TYR A 172 5.87 -1.38 2.61
N ASN A 173 5.31 -2.05 3.63
CA ASN A 173 6.05 -2.38 4.84
C ASN A 173 6.64 -3.79 4.70
N PRO A 174 7.97 -3.98 4.85
CA PRO A 174 8.64 -5.27 4.65
C PRO A 174 8.16 -6.40 5.57
N THR A 175 7.56 -6.07 6.71
CA THR A 175 7.00 -7.03 7.67
C THR A 175 5.55 -7.34 7.31
N LEU A 176 4.71 -6.33 7.06
CA LEU A 176 3.29 -6.51 6.79
C LEU A 176 3.01 -7.25 5.48
N ILE A 177 3.87 -7.13 4.48
CA ILE A 177 3.67 -7.80 3.18
C ILE A 177 3.76 -9.33 3.25
N LYS A 178 4.26 -9.87 4.36
CA LYS A 178 4.38 -11.32 4.60
C LYS A 178 3.15 -11.90 5.30
N VAL A 179 2.23 -11.06 5.77
CA VAL A 179 1.09 -11.43 6.61
C VAL A 179 -0.17 -11.58 5.78
#